data_AF-A0A8I0VMF3-F1
#
_entry.id   AF-A0A8I0VMF3-F1
#
_cell.length_a   1.000
_cell.length_b   1.000
_cell.length_c   1.000
_cell.angle_alpha   90.00
_cell.angle_beta   90.00
_cell.angle_gamma   90.00
#
_symmetry.space_group_name_H-M   'P 1'
#
loop_
_entity.id
_entity.type
_entity.pdbx_description
1 polymer ?
#
loop_
_entity_poly.entity_id
_entity_poly.type
_entity_poly.pdbx_seq_one_letter_code
_entity_poly.pdbx_strand_id
1 'polypeptide(L)'
;MTTITFDTLEFTEQLKAAGVPDDQAKGHVKAMVRVLEQVEDSRLKDLATKSDIRQLELKLEARIVESKAETIKWMVGLLLAQTGLIITVLKLFPSH
;
A
#
# COMPACT_ATOMS: atom_id res chain seq x y z
N MET A 1 -9.42 13.74 -3.30
CA MET A 1 -8.62 14.28 -4.41
C MET A 1 -9.43 15.39 -5.03
N THR A 2 -8.85 16.57 -5.19
CA THR A 2 -9.45 17.65 -5.98
C THR A 2 -9.25 17.28 -7.44
N THR A 3 -10.33 16.99 -8.16
CA THR A 3 -10.28 16.79 -9.61
C THR A 3 -9.98 18.15 -10.24
N ILE A 4 -8.89 18.25 -11.00
CA ILE A 4 -8.60 19.41 -11.83
C ILE A 4 -9.34 19.18 -13.16
N THR A 5 -10.43 19.91 -13.40
CA THR A 5 -11.14 19.87 -14.69
C THR A 5 -10.42 20.77 -15.69
N PHE A 6 -10.03 20.19 -16.83
CA PHE A 6 -9.45 20.94 -17.94
C PHE A 6 -10.53 21.26 -18.98
N ASP A 7 -10.92 22.52 -19.08
CA ASP A 7 -11.89 22.98 -20.07
C ASP A 7 -11.20 23.19 -21.43
N THR A 8 -11.43 22.26 -22.34
CA THR A 8 -10.84 22.29 -23.68
C THR A 8 -11.38 23.45 -24.53
N LEU A 9 -12.64 23.86 -24.31
CA LEU A 9 -13.25 24.94 -25.06
C LEU A 9 -12.69 26.29 -24.61
N GLU A 10 -12.68 26.55 -23.31
CA GLU A 10 -12.13 27.79 -22.75
C GLU A 10 -10.65 27.96 -23.16
N PHE A 11 -9.86 26.89 -23.08
CA PHE A 11 -8.46 26.92 -23.47
C PHE A 11 -8.27 27.19 -24.97
N THR A 12 -9.11 26.60 -25.83
CA THR A 12 -9.09 26.89 -27.28
C THR A 12 -9.45 28.34 -27.56
N GLU A 13 -10.46 28.88 -26.87
CA GLU A 13 -10.90 30.26 -27.02
C GLU A 13 -9.83 31.27 -26.58
N GLN A 14 -9.16 31.01 -25.46
CA GLN A 14 -8.03 31.83 -25.02
C GLN A 14 -6.89 31.86 -26.04
N LEU A 15 -6.55 30.72 -26.64
CA LEU A 15 -5.52 30.65 -27.69
C LEU A 15 -5.91 31.48 -28.92
N LYS A 16 -7.16 31.36 -29.38
CA LYS A 16 -7.68 32.18 -30.49
C LYS A 16 -7.66 33.68 -30.15
N ALA A 17 -8.07 34.04 -28.94
CA ALA A 17 -8.04 35.43 -28.47
C ALA A 17 -6.62 36.00 -28.40
N ALA A 18 -5.61 35.15 -28.17
CA ALA A 18 -4.20 35.49 -28.21
C ALA A 18 -3.61 35.54 -29.65
N GLY A 19 -4.43 35.34 -30.68
CA GLY A 19 -4.01 35.40 -32.09
C GLY A 19 -3.51 34.07 -32.66
N VAL A 20 -3.67 32.96 -31.95
CA VAL A 20 -3.35 31.62 -32.48
C VAL A 20 -4.42 31.20 -33.49
N PRO A 21 -4.06 30.78 -34.72
CA PRO A 21 -5.02 30.27 -35.69
C PRO A 21 -5.83 29.08 -35.14
N ASP A 22 -7.10 28.97 -35.53
CA ASP A 22 -8.04 27.95 -34.99
C ASP A 22 -7.49 26.52 -35.08
N ASP A 23 -6.90 26.14 -36.21
CA ASP A 23 -6.29 24.82 -36.41
C ASP A 23 -5.11 24.57 -35.47
N GLN A 24 -4.29 25.59 -35.19
CA GLN A 24 -3.17 25.49 -34.25
C GLN A 24 -3.66 25.47 -32.81
N ALA A 25 -4.68 26.26 -32.47
CA ALA A 25 -5.28 26.28 -31.14
C ALA A 25 -5.83 24.89 -30.78
N LYS A 26 -6.60 24.27 -31.69
CA LYS A 26 -7.07 22.89 -31.56
C LYS A 26 -5.92 21.89 -31.42
N GLY A 27 -4.84 22.09 -32.19
CA GLY A 27 -3.62 21.29 -32.10
C GLY A 27 -2.97 21.34 -30.70
N HIS A 28 -2.83 22.55 -30.14
CA HIS A 28 -2.27 22.75 -28.81
C HIS A 28 -3.14 22.11 -27.72
N VAL A 29 -4.45 22.32 -27.77
CA VAL A 29 -5.40 21.72 -26.82
C VAL A 29 -5.31 20.20 -26.86
N LYS A 30 -5.30 19.61 -28.07
CA LYS A 30 -5.18 18.16 -28.24
C LYS A 30 -3.87 17.61 -27.68
N ALA A 31 -2.76 18.31 -27.89
CA ALA A 31 -1.47 17.92 -27.32
C ALA A 31 -1.50 17.98 -25.78
N MET A 32 -2.10 19.03 -25.21
CA MET A 32 -2.22 19.21 -23.76
C MET A 32 -3.07 18.12 -23.12
N VAL A 33 -4.25 17.83 -23.69
CA VAL A 33 -5.13 16.74 -23.22
C VAL A 33 -4.37 15.41 -23.18
N ARG A 34 -3.62 15.09 -24.24
CA ARG A 34 -2.83 13.86 -24.28
C ARG A 34 -1.76 13.78 -23.18
N VAL A 35 -1.10 14.90 -22.88
CA VAL A 35 -0.12 14.95 -21.79
C VAL A 35 -0.81 14.78 -20.43
N LEU A 36 -1.97 15.42 -20.23
CA LEU A 36 -2.74 15.30 -19.00
C LEU A 36 -3.23 13.88 -18.76
N GLU A 37 -3.78 13.22 -19.80
CA GLU A 37 -4.17 11.80 -19.75
C GLU A 37 -2.97 10.91 -19.38
N GLN A 38 -1.80 11.14 -19.97
CA GLN A 38 -0.59 10.36 -19.67
C GLN A 38 -0.10 10.57 -18.24
N VAL A 39 -0.18 11.79 -17.72
CA VAL A 39 0.18 12.11 -16.33
C VAL A 39 -0.83 11.50 -15.35
N GLU A 40 -2.12 11.53 -15.67
CA GLU A 40 -3.15 10.89 -14.86
C GLU A 40 -2.95 9.37 -14.81
N ASP A 41 -2.75 8.75 -15.98
CA ASP A 41 -2.47 7.31 -16.09
C ASP A 41 -1.24 6.88 -15.29
N SER A 42 -0.15 7.63 -15.40
CA SER A 42 1.09 7.33 -14.65
C SER A 42 0.91 7.50 -13.15
N ARG A 43 0.26 8.57 -12.71
CA ARG A 43 -0.05 8.78 -11.28
C ARG A 43 -0.96 7.69 -10.74
N LEU A 44 -1.97 7.26 -11.49
CA LEU A 44 -2.87 6.18 -11.08
C LEU A 44 -2.15 4.83 -10.99
N LYS A 45 -1.14 4.58 -11.85
CA LYS A 45 -0.33 3.36 -11.80
C LYS A 45 0.64 3.32 -10.63
N ASP A 46 1.20 4.46 -10.22
CA ASP A 46 2.14 4.55 -9.09
C ASP A 46 1.46 4.62 -7.71
N LEU A 47 0.14 4.84 -7.67
CA LEU A 47 -0.60 4.91 -6.43
C LEU A 47 -1.09 3.52 -6.00
N ALA A 48 -0.71 3.11 -4.79
CA ALA A 48 -1.34 1.95 -4.15
C ALA A 48 -2.85 2.18 -4.04
N THR A 49 -3.64 1.25 -4.57
CA THR A 49 -5.09 1.33 -4.49
C THR A 49 -5.57 1.01 -3.08
N LYS A 50 -6.82 1.41 -2.76
CA LYS A 50 -7.45 1.01 -1.48
C LYS A 50 -7.49 -0.51 -1.30
N SER A 51 -7.61 -1.25 -2.41
CA SER A 51 -7.58 -2.72 -2.41
C SER A 51 -6.20 -3.24 -2.00
N ASP A 52 -5.12 -2.66 -2.53
CA ASP A 52 -3.75 -3.05 -2.20
C ASP A 52 -3.44 -2.82 -0.72
N ILE A 53 -3.87 -1.66 -0.19
CA ILE A 53 -3.74 -1.34 1.24
C ILE A 53 -4.51 -2.38 2.07
N ARG A 54 -5.77 -2.67 1.72
CA ARG A 54 -6.58 -3.64 2.45
C ARG A 54 -5.98 -5.05 2.42
N GLN A 55 -5.41 -5.45 1.29
CA GLN A 55 -4.72 -6.73 1.16
C GLN A 55 -3.44 -6.79 2.01
N LEU A 56 -2.69 -5.69 2.09
CA LEU A 56 -1.53 -5.58 2.96
C LEU A 56 -1.91 -5.63 4.44
N GLU A 57 -2.98 -4.95 4.85
CA GLU A 57 -3.52 -5.03 6.22
C GLU A 57 -3.86 -6.46 6.61
N LEU A 58 -4.63 -7.17 5.78
CA LEU A 58 -5.00 -8.57 6.03
C LEU A 58 -3.78 -9.48 6.11
N LYS A 59 -2.80 -9.29 5.21
CA LYS A 59 -1.55 -10.05 5.22
C LYS A 59 -0.73 -9.79 6.48
N LEU A 60 -0.72 -8.54 6.97
CA LEU A 60 0.00 -8.16 8.18
C LEU A 60 -0.69 -8.72 9.43
N GLU A 61 -2.01 -8.62 9.51
CA GLU A 61 -2.80 -9.23 10.59
C GLU A 61 -2.55 -10.74 10.68
N ALA A 62 -2.58 -11.43 9.54
CA ALA A 62 -2.30 -12.87 9.48
C ALA A 62 -0.89 -13.21 9.99
N ARG A 63 0.14 -12.46 9.56
CA ARG A 63 1.53 -12.65 10.02
C ARG A 63 1.70 -12.38 11.51
N ILE A 64 1.00 -11.39 12.05
CA ILE A 64 1.01 -11.11 13.48
C ILE A 64 0.42 -12.28 14.27
N VAL A 65 -0.70 -12.83 13.80
CA VAL A 65 -1.34 -13.99 14.44
C VAL A 65 -0.43 -15.21 14.37
N GLU A 66 0.18 -15.48 13.22
CA GLU A 66 1.13 -16.59 13.02
C GLU A 66 2.34 -16.46 13.96
N SER A 67 2.97 -15.29 14.01
CA SER A 67 4.12 -15.03 14.88
C SER A 67 3.78 -15.14 16.37
N LYS A 68 2.59 -14.67 16.78
CA LYS A 68 2.10 -14.84 18.16
C LYS A 68 1.90 -16.31 18.49
N ALA A 69 1.28 -17.08 17.60
CA ALA A 69 1.05 -18.51 17.81
C ALA A 69 2.36 -19.29 17.92
N GLU A 70 3.33 -18.99 17.05
CA GLU A 70 4.66 -19.60 17.11
C GLU A 70 5.38 -19.25 18.42
N THR A 71 5.34 -17.98 18.85
CA THR A 71 5.92 -17.55 20.12
C THR A 71 5.29 -18.29 21.31
N ILE A 72 3.96 -18.39 21.35
CA ILE A 72 3.24 -19.13 22.40
C ILE A 72 3.65 -20.61 22.38
N LYS A 73 3.73 -21.23 21.21
CA LYS A 73 4.13 -22.64 21.07
C LYS A 73 5.52 -22.88 21.65
N TRP A 74 6.50 -22.02 21.33
CA TRP A 74 7.86 -22.13 21.88
C TRP A 74 7.90 -21.88 23.39
N MET A 75 7.15 -20.89 23.89
CA MET A 75 7.03 -20.65 25.32
C MET A 75 6.48 -21.86 26.07
N VAL A 76 5.41 -22.48 25.57
CA VAL A 76 4.83 -23.70 26.16
C VAL A 76 5.85 -24.85 26.14
N GLY A 77 6.56 -25.04 25.03
CA GLY A 77 7.63 -26.05 24.93
C GLY A 77 8.74 -25.83 25.95
N LEU A 78 9.22 -24.59 26.10
CA LEU A 78 10.25 -24.23 27.08
C LEU A 78 9.77 -24.41 28.53
N LEU A 79 8.54 -24.03 28.85
CA LEU A 79 7.96 -24.21 30.19
C LEU A 79 7.84 -25.68 30.57
N LEU A 80 7.40 -26.54 29.64
CA LEU A 80 7.33 -27.99 29.87
C LEU A 80 8.72 -28.59 30.05
N ALA A 81 9.69 -28.19 29.22
CA ALA A 81 11.09 -28.63 29.35
C ALA A 81 11.69 -28.23 30.71
N GLN A 82 11.50 -26.99 31.13
CA GLN A 82 11.97 -26.49 32.43
C GLN A 82 11.31 -27.25 33.59
N THR A 83 10.00 -27.50 33.53
CA THR A 83 9.28 -28.26 34.55
C THR A 83 9.80 -29.69 34.66
N GLY A 84 10.05 -30.35 33.52
CA GLY A 84 10.65 -31.68 33.48
C GLY A 84 12.06 -31.73 34.08
N LEU A 85 12.89 -30.72 33.78
CA LEU A 85 14.21 -30.57 34.40
C LEU A 85 14.12 -30.40 35.92
N ILE A 86 13.23 -29.54 36.42
CA ILE A 86 13.03 -29.33 37.87
C ILE A 86 12.64 -30.65 38.56
N ILE A 87 11.66 -31.38 38.02
CA ILE A 87 11.23 -32.68 38.57
C ILE A 87 12.39 -33.68 38.58
N THR A 88 13.20 -33.71 37.53
CA THR A 88 14.35 -34.62 37.41
C THR A 88 15.40 -34.30 38.46
N VAL A 89 15.72 -33.02 38.66
CA VAL A 89 16.66 -32.56 39.70
C VAL A 89 16.14 -32.94 41.10
N LEU A 90 14.86 -32.68 41.41
CA LEU A 90 14.28 -33.02 42.71
C LEU A 90 14.30 -34.53 43.00
N LYS A 91 14.14 -35.38 41.99
CA LYS A 91 14.26 -36.85 42.16
C LYS A 91 15.70 -37.32 42.33
N LEU A 92 16.67 -36.61 41.74
CA LEU A 92 18.08 -36.99 41.80
C LEU A 92 18.73 -36.66 43.15
N PHE A 93 18.19 -35.68 43.88
CA PHE A 93 18.59 -35.34 45.25
C PHE A 93 17.52 -35.82 46.25
N PRO A 94 17.54 -37.11 46.65
CA PRO A 94 16.64 -37.58 47.70
C PRO A 94 16.92 -36.78 48.98
N SER A 95 15.87 -36.19 49.55
CA SER A 95 15.90 -35.63 50.89
C SER A 95 16.33 -36.73 51.86
N HIS A 96 17.50 -36.56 52.48
CA HIS A 96 17.93 -37.33 53.66
C HIS A 96 16.87 -37.27 54.76
#